data_AF-A0A8G1VQY8-F1
#
_entry.id   AF-A0A8G1VQY8-F1
#
_cell.length_a   1.000
_cell.length_b   1.000
_cell.length_c   1.000
_cell.angle_alpha   90.00
_cell.angle_beta   90.00
_cell.angle_gamma   90.00
#
_symmetry.space_group_name_H-M   'P 1'
#
loop_
_entity.id
_entity.type
_entity.pdbx_description
1 polymer ?
#
loop_
_entity_poly.entity_id
_entity_poly.type
_entity_poly.pdbx_seq_one_letter_code
_entity_poly.pdbx_strand_id
1 'polypeptide(L)'
;MQLLLITTVHRIEALILLIALTPASEEFQKLVAFENAFDLIFSLIEAEGALTHGSEVVEDCLSLLANLLRLNISNQSYFRETGCVKRLAKLLADVNQDQDSEEPTPQWALAHRDKNLWGLLVIVQLFLIKGGVNTPANQTAFWNNGVMEQVLNTAFGQRFNVNVTSKV
;
A
#
# COMPACT_ATOMS: atom_id res chain seq x y z
N MET A 1 2.47 22.75 19.02
CA MET A 1 2.87 22.57 17.61
C MET A 1 4.30 22.07 17.46
N GLN A 2 5.32 22.66 18.13
CA GLN A 2 6.72 22.21 18.04
C GLN A 2 7.01 20.77 18.53
N LEU A 3 6.41 20.30 19.63
CA LEU A 3 6.67 18.94 20.14
C LEU A 3 6.09 17.83 19.22
N LEU A 4 4.95 18.12 18.58
CA LEU A 4 4.25 17.21 17.66
C LEU A 4 5.01 17.11 16.32
N LEU A 5 5.57 18.23 15.85
CA LEU A 5 6.48 18.27 14.70
C LEU A 5 7.74 17.42 14.93
N ILE A 6 8.37 17.52 16.09
CA ILE A 6 9.59 16.77 16.41
C ILE A 6 9.31 15.25 16.40
N THR A 7 8.21 14.79 17.00
CA THR A 7 7.85 13.36 16.96
C THR A 7 7.56 12.86 15.55
N THR A 8 6.94 13.68 14.69
CA THR A 8 6.69 13.33 13.29
C THR A 8 8.00 13.26 12.49
N VAL A 9 8.94 14.20 12.70
CA VAL A 9 10.24 14.21 12.01
C VAL A 9 11.04 12.93 12.28
N HIS A 10 11.15 12.50 13.54
CA HIS A 10 11.88 11.26 13.87
C HIS A 10 11.25 10.01 13.25
N ARG A 11 9.92 9.97 13.13
CA ARG A 11 9.23 8.86 12.45
C ARG A 11 9.51 8.85 10.95
N ILE A 12 9.58 10.02 10.31
CA ILE A 12 9.92 10.15 8.89
C ILE A 12 11.36 9.72 8.64
N GLU A 13 12.32 10.17 9.46
CA GLU A 13 13.73 9.78 9.32
C GLU A 13 13.93 8.26 9.50
N ALA A 14 13.24 7.66 10.48
CA ALA A 14 13.26 6.21 10.68
C ALA A 14 12.65 5.46 9.49
N LEU A 15 11.54 5.96 8.92
CA LEU A 15 10.92 5.39 7.74
C LEU A 15 11.87 5.40 6.54
N ILE A 16 12.49 6.55 6.24
CA ILE A 16 13.47 6.69 5.15
C ILE A 16 14.65 5.75 5.35
N LEU A 17 15.17 5.63 6.59
CA LEU A 17 16.25 4.70 6.90
C LEU A 17 15.83 3.24 6.65
N LEU A 18 14.63 2.83 7.06
CA LEU A 18 14.12 1.49 6.79
C LEU A 18 13.94 1.24 5.29
N ILE A 19 13.47 2.22 4.52
CA ILE A 19 13.38 2.13 3.06
C ILE A 19 14.77 1.91 2.45
N ALA A 20 15.80 2.59 2.94
CA ALA A 20 17.17 2.45 2.44
C ALA A 20 17.81 1.09 2.80
N LEU A 21 17.49 0.54 3.98
CA LEU A 21 18.14 -0.67 4.49
C LEU A 21 17.42 -1.97 4.12
N THR A 22 16.08 -1.96 3.99
CA THR A 22 15.29 -3.17 3.68
C THR A 22 15.65 -3.86 2.36
N PRO A 23 16.11 -3.19 1.30
CA PRO A 23 16.58 -3.86 0.09
C PRO A 23 17.86 -4.68 0.28
N ALA A 24 18.63 -4.47 1.36
CA ALA A 24 19.95 -5.06 1.53
C ALA A 24 19.92 -6.57 1.81
N SER A 25 18.84 -7.10 2.41
CA SER A 25 18.75 -8.51 2.79
C SER A 25 17.31 -8.98 3.03
N GLU A 26 16.97 -10.15 2.49
CA GLU A 26 15.70 -10.84 2.79
C GLU A 26 15.53 -11.12 4.28
N GLU A 27 16.62 -11.43 4.99
CA GLU A 27 16.57 -11.71 6.43
C GLU A 27 16.27 -10.44 7.22
N PHE A 28 16.85 -9.30 6.81
CA PHE A 28 16.53 -8.02 7.43
C PHE A 28 15.07 -7.62 7.18
N GLN A 29 14.53 -7.89 5.99
CA GLN A 29 13.09 -7.68 5.73
C GLN A 29 12.20 -8.54 6.63
N LYS A 30 12.58 -9.79 6.90
CA LYS A 30 11.84 -10.66 7.84
C LYS A 30 11.87 -10.10 9.25
N LEU A 31 13.06 -9.71 9.74
CA LEU A 31 13.20 -9.09 11.05
C LEU A 31 12.32 -7.85 11.19
N VAL A 32 12.35 -6.94 10.22
CA VAL A 32 11.51 -5.74 10.22
C VAL A 32 10.02 -6.12 10.23
N ALA A 33 9.60 -7.09 9.42
CA ALA A 33 8.20 -7.55 9.42
C ALA A 33 7.77 -8.17 10.76
N PHE A 34 8.64 -8.93 11.43
CA PHE A 34 8.39 -9.53 12.74
C PHE A 34 8.22 -8.48 13.85
N GLU A 35 8.89 -7.35 13.75
CA GLU A 35 8.74 -6.20 14.67
C GLU A 35 7.47 -5.37 14.39
N ASN A 36 6.41 -6.03 13.94
CA ASN A 36 5.09 -5.46 13.67
C ASN A 36 5.06 -4.30 12.65
N ALA A 37 6.01 -4.28 11.71
CA ALA A 37 6.13 -3.17 10.76
C ALA A 37 4.90 -2.97 9.88
N PHE A 38 4.21 -4.05 9.45
CA PHE A 38 3.02 -3.92 8.61
C PHE A 38 1.91 -3.12 9.31
N ASP A 39 1.66 -3.39 10.59
CA ASP A 39 0.62 -2.68 11.31
C ASP A 39 0.94 -1.20 11.51
N LEU A 40 2.21 -0.90 11.78
CA LEU A 40 2.71 0.47 11.90
C LEU A 40 2.59 1.22 10.57
N ILE A 41 2.99 0.60 9.47
CA ILE A 41 2.92 1.19 8.12
C ILE A 41 1.48 1.56 7.77
N PHE A 42 0.53 0.62 7.91
CA PHE A 42 -0.87 0.93 7.57
C PHE A 42 -1.48 1.99 8.51
N SER A 43 -1.13 1.98 9.79
CA SER A 43 -1.62 3.00 10.73
C SER A 43 -1.08 4.38 10.38
N LEU A 44 0.17 4.46 9.91
CA LEU A 44 0.76 5.69 9.41
C LEU A 44 0.09 6.16 8.11
N ILE A 45 -0.19 5.24 7.16
CA ILE A 45 -0.94 5.56 5.95
C ILE A 45 -2.31 6.18 6.30
N GLU A 46 -3.05 5.58 7.24
CA GLU A 46 -4.35 6.11 7.67
C GLU A 46 -4.22 7.48 8.35
N ALA A 47 -3.22 7.66 9.22
CA ALA A 47 -2.97 8.92 9.91
C ALA A 47 -2.56 10.08 8.97
N GLU A 48 -1.91 9.74 7.85
CA GLU A 48 -1.41 10.70 6.86
C GLU A 48 -2.41 10.98 5.73
N GLY A 49 -3.68 10.54 5.86
CA GLY A 49 -4.76 10.89 4.92
C GLY A 49 -5.12 9.79 3.91
N ALA A 50 -4.68 8.55 4.16
CA ALA A 50 -4.92 7.39 3.30
C ALA A 50 -4.50 7.65 1.84
N LEU A 51 -5.09 6.94 0.87
CA LEU A 51 -4.69 7.13 -0.54
C LEU A 51 -5.20 8.44 -1.13
N THR A 52 -6.38 8.92 -0.68
CA THR A 52 -7.09 10.06 -1.31
C THR A 52 -6.52 11.41 -0.93
N HIS A 53 -6.15 11.60 0.33
CA HIS A 53 -5.62 12.87 0.85
C HIS A 53 -4.21 12.71 1.42
N GLY A 54 -3.56 11.58 1.09
CA GLY A 54 -2.25 11.20 1.56
C GLY A 54 -1.18 12.26 1.34
N SER A 55 -0.39 12.54 2.38
CA SER A 55 0.88 13.27 2.25
C SER A 55 1.93 12.42 1.52
N GLU A 56 3.10 12.99 1.21
CA GLU A 56 4.24 12.26 0.63
C GLU A 56 4.68 11.07 1.51
N VAL A 57 4.39 11.11 2.81
CA VAL A 57 4.68 10.01 3.75
C VAL A 57 3.93 8.72 3.38
N VAL A 58 2.76 8.83 2.73
CA VAL A 58 2.02 7.66 2.23
C VAL A 58 2.81 6.95 1.13
N GLU A 59 3.50 7.70 0.26
CA GLU A 59 4.33 7.15 -0.80
C GLU A 59 5.55 6.41 -0.24
N ASP A 60 6.18 6.97 0.80
CA ASP A 60 7.28 6.34 1.53
C ASP A 60 6.81 5.05 2.22
N CYS A 61 5.64 5.07 2.87
CA CYS A 61 5.02 3.89 3.47
C CYS A 61 4.79 2.77 2.45
N LEU A 62 4.23 3.10 1.28
CA LEU A 62 4.01 2.14 0.19
C LEU A 62 5.34 1.61 -0.36
N SER A 63 6.38 2.44 -0.41
CA SER A 63 7.73 2.04 -0.83
C SER A 63 8.35 1.05 0.16
N LEU A 64 8.27 1.32 1.47
CA LEU A 64 8.71 0.38 2.49
C LEU A 64 7.94 -0.94 2.41
N LEU A 65 6.61 -0.87 2.26
CA LEU A 65 5.77 -2.05 2.15
C LEU A 65 6.15 -2.90 0.92
N ALA A 66 6.43 -2.26 -0.22
CA ALA A 66 6.92 -2.93 -1.41
C ALA A 66 8.29 -3.61 -1.18
N ASN A 67 9.22 -2.95 -0.48
CA ASN A 67 10.52 -3.55 -0.15
C ASN A 67 10.38 -4.80 0.72
N LEU A 68 9.49 -4.76 1.72
CA LEU A 68 9.27 -5.89 2.63
C LEU A 68 8.61 -7.09 1.95
N LEU A 69 7.87 -6.89 0.87
CA LEU A 69 7.08 -7.93 0.20
C LEU A 69 7.69 -8.44 -1.10
N ARG A 70 8.57 -7.66 -1.74
CA ARG A 70 9.17 -8.00 -3.03
C ARG A 70 10.08 -9.21 -2.88
N LEU A 71 9.73 -10.28 -3.61
CA LEU A 71 10.49 -11.55 -3.65
C LEU A 71 10.69 -12.21 -2.27
N ASN A 72 9.91 -11.82 -1.25
CA ASN A 72 10.02 -12.37 0.10
C ASN A 72 8.78 -13.22 0.42
N ILE A 73 8.86 -14.52 0.10
CA ILE A 73 7.75 -15.46 0.23
C ILE A 73 7.28 -15.58 1.70
N SER A 74 8.21 -15.51 2.65
CA SER A 74 7.92 -15.56 4.09
C SER A 74 7.06 -14.37 4.51
N ASN A 75 7.47 -13.15 4.14
CA ASN A 75 6.74 -11.94 4.46
C ASN A 75 5.37 -11.89 3.76
N GLN A 76 5.26 -12.37 2.52
CA GLN A 76 3.97 -12.48 1.84
C GLN A 76 3.00 -13.43 2.56
N SER A 77 3.50 -14.57 3.05
CA SER A 77 2.69 -15.49 3.87
C SER A 77 2.28 -14.85 5.19
N TYR A 78 3.22 -14.23 5.90
CA TYR A 78 2.95 -13.55 7.16
C TYR A 78 1.90 -12.44 6.98
N PHE A 79 2.04 -11.61 5.95
CA PHE A 79 1.08 -10.55 5.59
C PHE A 79 -0.34 -11.10 5.32
N ARG A 80 -0.44 -12.26 4.67
CA ARG A 80 -1.72 -12.94 4.44
C ARG A 80 -2.36 -13.42 5.74
N GLU A 81 -1.55 -13.96 6.64
CA GLU A 81 -1.99 -14.59 7.88
C GLU A 81 -2.34 -13.60 9.00
N THR A 82 -1.79 -12.39 8.96
CA THR A 82 -2.04 -11.33 9.94
C THR A 82 -3.19 -10.39 9.56
N GLY A 83 -3.97 -10.72 8.53
CA GLY A 83 -5.13 -9.92 8.12
C GLY A 83 -4.79 -8.63 7.36
N CYS A 84 -3.53 -8.42 6.99
CA CYS A 84 -3.10 -7.24 6.25
C CYS A 84 -3.75 -7.13 4.87
N VAL A 85 -4.14 -8.26 4.26
CA VAL A 85 -4.90 -8.28 3.00
C VAL A 85 -6.24 -7.54 3.12
N LYS A 86 -6.93 -7.67 4.26
CA LYS A 86 -8.18 -6.95 4.53
C LYS A 86 -7.96 -5.43 4.61
N ARG A 87 -6.83 -5.01 5.19
CA ARG A 87 -6.45 -3.59 5.25
C ARG A 87 -6.14 -3.02 3.87
N LEU A 88 -5.50 -3.81 3.01
CA LEU A 88 -5.28 -3.44 1.61
C LEU A 88 -6.62 -3.27 0.85
N ALA A 89 -7.56 -4.20 1.04
CA ALA A 89 -8.89 -4.10 0.44
C ALA A 89 -9.65 -2.84 0.93
N LYS A 90 -9.53 -2.51 2.22
CA LYS A 90 -10.11 -1.29 2.80
C LYS A 90 -9.56 -0.03 2.11
N LEU A 91 -8.25 0.09 1.94
CA LEU A 91 -7.66 1.25 1.25
C LEU A 91 -8.17 1.40 -0.20
N LEU A 92 -8.32 0.28 -0.93
CA LEU A 92 -8.92 0.30 -2.27
C LEU A 92 -10.40 0.68 -2.24
N ALA A 93 -11.17 0.19 -1.27
CA ALA A 93 -12.57 0.56 -1.12
C ALA A 93 -12.73 2.06 -0.79
N ASP A 94 -11.92 2.58 0.12
CA ASP A 94 -11.97 3.98 0.56
C ASP A 94 -11.63 4.95 -0.58
N VAL A 95 -10.66 4.61 -1.45
CA VAL A 95 -10.34 5.45 -2.61
C VAL A 95 -11.40 5.37 -3.70
N ASN A 96 -12.08 4.23 -3.84
CA ASN A 96 -13.19 4.02 -4.76
C ASN A 96 -14.50 4.70 -4.30
N GLN A 97 -14.64 5.08 -3.02
CA GLN A 97 -15.84 5.75 -2.52
C GLN A 97 -15.98 7.16 -3.11
N ASP A 98 -17.20 7.50 -3.53
CA ASP A 98 -17.56 8.85 -3.98
C ASP A 98 -17.45 9.85 -2.83
N GLN A 99 -16.49 10.75 -2.96
CA GLN A 99 -16.45 11.96 -2.16
C GLN A 99 -17.20 13.01 -2.94
N ASP A 100 -18.52 13.03 -2.79
CA ASP A 100 -19.38 14.13 -3.28
C ASP A 100 -18.95 15.41 -2.56
N SER A 101 -17.93 16.04 -3.12
CA SER A 101 -17.39 17.31 -2.67
C SER A 101 -17.94 18.35 -3.64
N GLU A 102 -18.69 19.33 -3.15
CA GLU A 102 -19.18 20.43 -3.98
C GLU A 102 -18.03 21.26 -4.57
N GLU A 103 -16.85 21.22 -3.92
CA GLU A 103 -15.65 21.88 -4.39
C GLU A 103 -14.81 20.98 -5.32
N PRO A 104 -14.36 21.50 -6.47
CA PRO A 104 -13.50 20.75 -7.38
C PRO A 104 -12.16 20.45 -6.71
N THR A 105 -11.81 19.16 -6.63
CA THR A 105 -10.53 18.72 -6.10
C THR A 105 -9.38 19.27 -6.97
N PRO A 106 -8.36 19.92 -6.38
CA PRO A 106 -7.21 20.42 -7.15
C PRO A 106 -6.49 19.32 -7.92
N GLN A 107 -5.99 19.63 -9.12
CA GLN A 107 -5.35 18.65 -10.01
C GLN A 107 -4.12 17.98 -9.38
N TRP A 108 -3.33 18.71 -8.57
CA TRP A 108 -2.18 18.14 -7.86
C TRP A 108 -2.62 17.06 -6.85
N ALA A 109 -3.73 17.27 -6.14
CA ALA A 109 -4.24 16.30 -5.16
C ALA A 109 -4.73 15.02 -5.86
N LEU A 110 -5.37 15.16 -7.03
CA LEU A 110 -5.75 14.02 -7.88
C LEU A 110 -4.51 13.25 -8.36
N ALA A 111 -3.43 13.94 -8.72
CA ALA A 111 -2.18 13.29 -9.14
C ALA A 111 -1.51 12.49 -8.00
N HIS A 112 -1.47 13.03 -6.78
CA HIS A 112 -0.96 12.29 -5.61
C HIS A 112 -1.82 11.07 -5.28
N ARG A 113 -3.16 11.22 -5.32
CA ARG A 113 -4.08 10.09 -5.14
C ARG A 113 -3.81 8.99 -6.17
N ASP A 114 -3.73 9.35 -7.44
CA ASP A 114 -3.51 8.38 -8.53
C ASP A 114 -2.14 7.69 -8.39
N LYS A 115 -1.11 8.41 -7.92
CA LYS A 115 0.21 7.85 -7.60
C LYS A 115 0.16 6.86 -6.43
N ASN A 116 -0.53 7.21 -5.35
CA ASN A 116 -0.73 6.35 -4.18
C ASN A 116 -1.49 5.07 -4.55
N LEU A 117 -2.57 5.21 -5.31
CA LEU A 117 -3.34 4.09 -5.84
C LEU A 117 -2.48 3.18 -6.71
N TRP A 118 -1.69 3.74 -7.62
CA TRP A 118 -0.76 2.96 -8.44
C TRP A 118 0.25 2.20 -7.57
N GLY A 119 0.82 2.85 -6.56
CA GLY A 119 1.73 2.20 -5.59
C GLY A 119 1.07 1.02 -4.88
N LEU A 120 -0.19 1.15 -4.44
CA LEU A 120 -0.92 0.05 -3.83
C LEU A 120 -1.19 -1.10 -4.81
N LEU A 121 -1.53 -0.80 -6.06
CA LEU A 121 -1.72 -1.81 -7.11
C LEU A 121 -0.41 -2.55 -7.42
N VAL A 122 0.74 -1.87 -7.40
CA VAL A 122 2.05 -2.52 -7.52
C VAL A 122 2.27 -3.51 -6.37
N ILE A 123 1.88 -3.16 -5.14
CA ILE A 123 1.97 -4.07 -3.99
C ILE A 123 1.11 -5.32 -4.22
N VAL A 124 -0.12 -5.17 -4.71
CA VAL A 124 -0.98 -6.31 -5.08
C VAL A 124 -0.29 -7.22 -6.11
N GLN A 125 0.36 -6.63 -7.12
CA GLN A 125 1.07 -7.39 -8.15
C GLN A 125 2.24 -8.21 -7.61
N LEU A 126 2.91 -7.79 -6.53
CA LEU A 126 4.02 -8.55 -5.93
C LEU A 126 3.61 -9.96 -5.47
N PHE A 127 2.33 -10.18 -5.18
CA PHE A 127 1.79 -11.48 -4.75
C PHE A 127 1.36 -12.39 -5.92
N LEU A 128 1.29 -11.86 -7.14
CA LEU A 128 0.66 -12.51 -8.30
C LEU A 128 1.67 -12.94 -9.37
N ILE A 129 2.85 -13.39 -8.94
CA ILE A 129 3.91 -13.88 -9.84
C ILE A 129 3.43 -15.14 -10.58
N LYS A 130 3.45 -15.12 -11.92
CA LYS A 130 3.03 -16.27 -12.74
C LYS A 130 3.87 -17.51 -12.42
N GLY A 131 3.21 -18.60 -12.06
CA GLY A 131 3.88 -19.85 -11.68
C GLY A 131 4.49 -19.85 -10.28
N GLY A 132 4.27 -18.79 -9.47
CA GLY A 132 4.71 -18.74 -8.08
C GLY A 132 3.99 -19.78 -7.22
N VAL A 133 4.73 -20.44 -6.33
CA VAL A 133 4.22 -21.52 -5.47
C VAL A 133 3.08 -21.02 -4.56
N ASN A 134 3.18 -19.79 -4.05
CA ASN A 134 2.16 -19.20 -3.18
C ASN A 134 1.08 -18.41 -3.92
N THR A 135 1.20 -18.25 -5.24
CA THR A 135 0.26 -17.42 -6.02
C THR A 135 -1.19 -17.91 -5.92
N PRO A 136 -1.49 -19.23 -5.98
CA PRO A 136 -2.87 -19.70 -5.76
C PRO A 136 -3.43 -19.31 -4.39
N ALA A 137 -2.64 -19.47 -3.32
CA ALA A 137 -3.06 -19.09 -1.96
C ALA A 137 -3.26 -17.57 -1.83
N ASN A 138 -2.40 -16.78 -2.47
CA ASN A 138 -2.52 -15.32 -2.51
C ASN A 138 -3.80 -14.88 -3.26
N GLN A 139 -4.09 -15.51 -4.40
CA GLN A 139 -5.32 -15.26 -5.18
C GLN A 139 -6.57 -15.56 -4.36
N THR A 140 -6.62 -16.71 -3.67
CA THR A 140 -7.73 -17.05 -2.78
C THR A 140 -7.89 -16.02 -1.66
N ALA A 141 -6.79 -15.58 -1.04
CA ALA A 141 -6.86 -14.56 0.00
C ALA A 141 -7.38 -13.21 -0.54
N PHE A 142 -6.92 -12.78 -1.72
CA PHE A 142 -7.39 -11.56 -2.37
C PHE A 142 -8.86 -11.63 -2.75
N TRP A 143 -9.33 -12.77 -3.24
CA TRP A 143 -10.74 -13.00 -3.52
C TRP A 143 -11.58 -12.91 -2.25
N ASN A 144 -11.22 -13.66 -1.20
CA ASN A 144 -11.98 -13.75 0.05
C ASN A 144 -12.06 -12.42 0.82
N ASN A 145 -11.10 -11.51 0.60
CA ASN A 145 -11.08 -10.19 1.24
C ASN A 145 -11.61 -9.06 0.33
N GLY A 146 -12.13 -9.37 -0.86
CA GLY A 146 -12.72 -8.38 -1.77
C GLY A 146 -11.72 -7.51 -2.53
N VAL A 147 -10.41 -7.84 -2.50
CA VAL A 147 -9.39 -7.07 -3.25
C VAL A 147 -9.69 -7.07 -4.74
N MET A 148 -10.09 -8.22 -5.31
CA MET A 148 -10.42 -8.33 -6.74
C MET A 148 -11.56 -7.39 -7.14
N GLU A 149 -12.65 -7.37 -6.36
CA GLU A 149 -13.80 -6.50 -6.60
C GLU A 149 -13.37 -5.04 -6.61
N GLN A 150 -12.59 -4.61 -5.63
CA GLN A 150 -12.13 -3.23 -5.55
C GLN A 150 -11.18 -2.85 -6.69
N VAL A 151 -10.29 -3.75 -7.12
CA VAL A 151 -9.43 -3.50 -8.29
C VAL A 151 -10.27 -3.36 -9.57
N LEU A 152 -11.34 -4.15 -9.74
CA LEU A 152 -12.24 -4.00 -10.88
C LEU A 152 -13.01 -2.67 -10.83
N ASN A 153 -13.51 -2.27 -9.66
CA ASN A 153 -14.15 -0.97 -9.48
C ASN A 153 -13.21 0.18 -9.85
N THR A 154 -11.94 0.10 -9.46
CA THR A 154 -10.92 1.06 -9.87
C THR A 154 -10.68 1.04 -11.38
N ALA A 155 -10.56 -0.14 -12.00
CA ALA A 155 -10.23 -0.30 -13.42
C ALA A 155 -11.32 0.19 -14.36
N PHE A 156 -12.59 -0.01 -13.99
CA PHE A 156 -13.74 0.38 -14.81
C PHE A 156 -14.36 1.71 -14.39
N GLY A 157 -13.96 2.25 -13.23
CA GLY A 157 -14.32 3.59 -12.79
C GLY A 157 -13.71 4.65 -13.70
N GLN A 158 -14.50 5.65 -14.09
CA GLN A 158 -14.03 6.80 -14.89
C GLN A 158 -13.26 7.85 -14.04
N ARG A 159 -12.87 7.48 -12.82
CA ARG A 159 -12.37 8.41 -11.80
C ARG A 159 -10.85 8.56 -11.76
N PHE A 160 -10.13 7.55 -12.22
CA PHE A 160 -8.68 7.47 -12.09
C PHE A 160 -8.01 7.52 -13.45
N ASN A 161 -6.88 8.21 -13.55
CA ASN A 161 -6.04 8.17 -14.74
C ASN A 161 -4.91 7.13 -14.61
N VAL A 162 -5.14 6.13 -13.76
CA VAL A 162 -4.20 5.03 -13.52
C VAL A 162 -4.49 3.92 -14.52
N ASN A 163 -3.48 3.54 -15.30
CA ASN A 163 -3.57 2.35 -16.15
C ASN A 163 -3.57 1.10 -15.24
N VAL A 164 -4.76 0.60 -14.92
CA VAL A 164 -4.94 -0.66 -14.18
C VAL A 164 -4.81 -1.88 -15.11
N THR A 165 -4.78 -1.66 -16.42
CA THR A 165 -4.59 -2.71 -17.43
C THR A 165 -3.11 -2.97 -17.70
N SER A 166 -2.75 -4.25 -17.83
CA SER A 166 -1.42 -4.67 -18.29
C SER A 166 -1.15 -4.06 -19.66
N LYS A 167 0.00 -3.41 -19.85
CA LYS A 167 0.51 -3.16 -21.20
C LYS A 167 0.80 -4.53 -21.83
N VAL A 168 0.18 -4.80 -22.98
CA VAL A 168 0.40 -6.00 -23.79
C VAL A 168 1.79 -5.94 -24.41
#